data_AF-A0A0D6ARR0-F1
#
_entry.id   AF-A0A0D6ARR0-F1
#
_cell.length_a   1.000
_cell.length_b   1.000
_cell.length_c   1.000
_cell.angle_alpha   90.00
_cell.angle_beta   90.00
_cell.angle_gamma   90.00
#
_symmetry.space_group_name_H-M   'P 1'
#
loop_
_entity.id
_entity.type
_entity.pdbx_description
1 polymer ?
#
loop_
_entity_poly.entity_id
_entity_poly.type
_entity_poly.pdbx_seq_one_letter_code
_entity_poly.pdbx_strand_id
1 'polypeptide(L)'
;MWLWTGVDHFKPGILEWVVGDRSAETFQPLWERVKQWNCYFYVTDGWKVYPNFIPEGDQIISKTYMTRVEGENTRLRHYLARLQRKTLCYSKSVEMLKYSISLLIHYFKFQDIPIPYRGEVRSCSATKGDRFI
;
A
#
# COMPACT_ATOMS: atom_id res chain seq x y z
N MET A 1 10.12 0.64 8.70
CA MET A 1 8.82 1.05 8.15
C MET A 1 7.92 -0.15 7.98
N TRP A 2 6.64 0.01 8.32
CA TRP A 2 5.54 -0.94 8.17
C TRP A 2 4.48 -0.30 7.28
N LEU A 3 3.71 -1.13 6.59
CA LEU A 3 2.59 -0.72 5.76
C LEU A 3 1.35 -1.44 6.27
N TRP A 4 0.38 -0.66 6.75
CA TRP A 4 -0.97 -1.15 7.01
C TRP A 4 -1.79 -1.04 5.74
N THR A 5 -2.58 -2.07 5.44
CA THR A 5 -3.46 -2.12 4.27
C THR A 5 -4.85 -2.56 4.68
N GLY A 6 -5.86 -1.89 4.13
CA GLY A 6 -7.26 -2.31 4.17
C GLY A 6 -7.68 -2.74 2.77
N VAL A 7 -8.27 -3.93 2.67
CA VAL A 7 -8.75 -4.49 1.40
C VAL A 7 -10.20 -4.94 1.56
N ASP A 8 -10.91 -5.01 0.44
CA ASP A 8 -12.20 -5.71 0.36
C ASP A 8 -11.94 -7.16 -0.04
N HIS A 9 -12.56 -8.10 0.66
CA HIS A 9 -12.42 -9.53 0.34
C HIS A 9 -12.99 -9.86 -1.04
N PHE A 10 -14.04 -9.16 -1.46
CA PHE A 10 -14.77 -9.42 -2.70
C PHE A 10 -14.23 -8.62 -3.88
N LYS A 11 -13.53 -7.50 -3.65
CA LYS A 11 -13.01 -6.63 -4.72
C LYS A 11 -11.48 -6.68 -4.78
N PRO A 12 -10.87 -6.56 -5.98
CA PRO A 12 -9.41 -6.51 -6.10
C PRO A 12 -8.84 -5.17 -5.69
N GLY A 13 -7.62 -5.23 -5.19
CA GLY A 13 -6.81 -4.07 -4.85
C GLY A 13 -6.94 -3.60 -3.39
N ILE A 14 -6.05 -2.69 -3.06
CA ILE A 14 -5.98 -2.04 -1.75
C ILE A 14 -6.90 -0.82 -1.78
N LEU A 15 -7.78 -0.74 -0.79
CA LEU A 15 -8.70 0.38 -0.65
C LEU A 15 -8.06 1.54 0.12
N GLU A 16 -7.41 1.22 1.24
CA GLU A 16 -6.80 2.19 2.14
C GLU A 16 -5.47 1.67 2.67
N TRP A 17 -4.55 2.57 2.97
CA TRP A 17 -3.25 2.20 3.53
C TRP A 17 -2.61 3.32 4.34
N VAL A 18 -1.73 2.94 5.26
CA VAL A 18 -0.91 3.88 6.05
C VAL A 18 0.50 3.33 6.22
N VAL A 19 1.48 4.21 6.04
CA VAL A 19 2.90 3.91 6.28
C VAL A 19 3.31 4.42 7.66
N GLY A 20 3.96 3.56 8.45
CA GLY A 20 4.51 3.94 9.76
C GLY A 20 5.15 2.75 10.48
N ASP A 21 4.66 2.44 11.67
CA ASP A 21 5.05 1.30 12.50
C ASP A 21 3.84 0.43 12.85
N ARG A 22 3.97 -0.46 13.85
CA ARG A 22 2.88 -1.36 14.29
C ARG A 22 2.11 -0.82 15.51
N SER A 23 2.22 0.48 15.78
CA SER A 23 1.61 1.13 16.92
C SER A 23 0.12 1.44 16.68
N ALA A 24 -0.60 1.75 17.76
CA ALA A 24 -2.00 2.16 17.69
C ALA A 24 -2.13 3.53 17.01
N GLU A 25 -1.16 4.41 17.25
CA GLU A 25 -1.07 5.77 16.73
C GLU A 25 -0.96 5.76 15.20
N THR A 26 -0.15 4.87 14.63
CA THR A 26 -0.06 4.70 13.16
C THR A 26 -1.34 4.08 12.60
N PHE A 27 -2.00 3.18 13.34
CA PHE A 27 -3.20 2.50 12.86
C PHE A 27 -4.46 3.39 12.89
N GLN A 28 -4.56 4.29 13.88
CA GLN A 28 -5.70 5.19 14.06
C GLN A 28 -6.16 5.91 12.79
N PRO A 29 -5.31 6.60 11.99
CA PRO A 29 -5.77 7.26 10.77
C PRO A 29 -6.30 6.30 9.71
N LEU A 30 -5.85 5.04 9.68
CA LEU A 30 -6.43 4.01 8.81
C LEU A 30 -7.82 3.63 9.32
N TRP A 31 -7.96 3.39 10.62
CA TRP A 31 -9.23 3.03 11.24
C TRP A 31 -10.30 4.11 11.04
N GLU A 32 -9.95 5.39 11.19
CA GLU A 32 -10.87 6.51 10.98
C GLU A 32 -11.51 6.53 9.59
N ARG A 33 -10.82 5.99 8.57
CA ARG A 33 -11.35 5.83 7.22
C ARG A 33 -12.13 4.52 7.07
N VAL A 34 -11.59 3.41 7.57
CA VAL A 34 -12.18 2.07 7.47
C VAL A 34 -13.52 1.98 8.21
N LYS A 35 -13.65 2.58 9.40
CA LYS A 35 -14.89 2.53 10.19
C LYS A 35 -16.08 3.18 9.48
N GLN A 36 -15.84 4.12 8.56
CA GLN A 36 -16.88 4.79 7.79
C GLN A 36 -17.54 3.87 6.77
N TRP A 37 -16.93 2.72 6.46
CA TRP A 37 -17.50 1.75 5.52
C TRP A 37 -18.62 0.92 6.12
N ASN A 38 -18.83 0.99 7.44
CA ASN A 38 -19.90 0.28 8.15
C ASN A 38 -19.96 -1.21 7.78
N CYS A 39 -18.80 -1.88 7.79
CA CYS A 39 -18.69 -3.29 7.47
C CYS A 39 -19.39 -4.15 8.54
N TYR A 40 -19.99 -5.27 8.11
CA TYR A 40 -20.57 -6.24 9.06
C TYR A 40 -19.52 -6.87 9.97
N PHE A 41 -18.35 -7.20 9.43
CA PHE A 41 -17.24 -7.78 10.18
C PHE A 41 -15.90 -7.28 9.65
N TYR A 42 -14.91 -7.18 10.53
CA TYR A 42 -13.54 -6.84 10.22
C TYR A 42 -12.65 -8.07 10.41
N VAL A 43 -12.06 -8.55 9.31
CA VAL A 43 -11.14 -9.68 9.34
C VAL A 43 -9.72 -9.18 9.60
N THR A 44 -9.05 -9.73 10.62
CA THR A 44 -7.68 -9.34 10.95
C THR A 44 -6.79 -10.52 11.34
N ASP A 45 -5.49 -10.27 11.48
CA ASP A 45 -4.48 -11.22 11.97
C ASP A 45 -4.43 -11.34 13.51
N GLY A 46 -5.35 -10.67 14.23
CA GLY A 46 -5.42 -10.73 15.69
C GLY A 46 -4.34 -9.91 16.42
N TRP A 47 -3.71 -8.94 15.75
CA TRP A 47 -2.75 -8.04 16.38
C TRP A 47 -3.35 -7.25 17.55
N LYS A 48 -2.55 -7.05 18.59
CA LYS A 48 -2.95 -6.44 19.88
C LYS A 48 -3.53 -5.02 19.81
N VAL A 49 -3.38 -4.33 18.67
CA VAL A 49 -3.91 -2.98 18.52
C VAL A 49 -5.40 -2.99 18.18
N TYR A 50 -5.90 -4.01 17.49
CA TYR A 50 -7.28 -3.99 16.97
C TYR A 50 -8.36 -3.91 18.06
N PRO A 51 -8.24 -4.59 19.22
CA PRO A 51 -9.24 -4.47 20.28
C PRO A 51 -9.41 -3.04 20.82
N ASN A 52 -8.44 -2.14 20.60
CA ASN A 52 -8.55 -0.74 21.00
C ASN A 52 -9.43 0.10 20.04
N PHE A 53 -9.77 -0.45 18.87
CA PHE A 53 -10.45 0.28 17.79
C PHE A 53 -11.72 -0.42 17.32
N ILE A 54 -11.67 -1.75 17.16
CA ILE A 54 -12.77 -2.57 16.65
C ILE A 54 -13.64 -3.01 17.83
N PRO A 55 -14.96 -2.76 17.79
CA PRO A 55 -15.87 -3.23 18.83
C PRO A 55 -15.79 -4.75 19.04
N GLU A 56 -16.03 -5.18 20.28
CA GLU A 56 -16.08 -6.59 20.61
C GLU A 56 -17.25 -7.26 19.87
N GLY A 57 -16.98 -8.38 19.19
CA GLY A 57 -17.97 -9.10 18.36
C GLY A 57 -17.90 -8.78 16.87
N ASP A 58 -17.35 -7.62 16.49
CA ASP A 58 -17.23 -7.22 15.07
C ASP A 58 -15.93 -7.72 14.42
N GLN A 59 -14.97 -8.18 15.23
CA GLN A 59 -13.69 -8.69 14.76
C GLN A 59 -13.73 -10.21 14.53
N ILE A 60 -13.32 -10.63 13.32
CA ILE A 60 -13.06 -12.03 13.00
C ILE A 60 -11.56 -12.24 12.85
N ILE A 61 -10.97 -13.09 13.69
CA ILE A 61 -9.56 -13.47 13.58
C ILE A 61 -9.47 -14.73 12.73
N SER A 62 -8.92 -14.62 11.52
CA SER A 62 -8.75 -15.80 10.66
C SER A 62 -7.61 -15.63 9.68
N LYS A 63 -6.69 -16.59 9.65
CA LYS A 63 -5.62 -16.66 8.64
C LYS A 63 -6.12 -16.99 7.23
N THR A 64 -7.14 -17.82 7.09
CA THR A 64 -7.65 -18.26 5.78
C THR A 64 -8.25 -17.10 4.98
N TYR A 65 -9.11 -16.29 5.61
CA TYR A 65 -9.66 -15.08 4.99
C TYR A 65 -8.60 -13.98 4.71
N MET A 66 -7.44 -14.03 5.36
CA MET A 66 -6.35 -13.06 5.21
C MET A 66 -5.44 -13.33 3.99
N THR A 67 -5.53 -14.49 3.33
CA THR A 67 -4.66 -14.85 2.20
C THR A 67 -4.67 -13.79 1.09
N ARG A 68 -5.80 -13.11 0.87
CA ARG A 68 -5.91 -12.02 -0.10
C ARG A 68 -5.09 -10.79 0.30
N VAL A 69 -5.23 -10.32 1.54
CA VAL A 69 -4.44 -9.20 2.09
C VAL A 69 -2.95 -9.53 2.03
N GLU A 70 -2.60 -10.76 2.41
CA GLU A 70 -1.22 -11.25 2.35
C GLU A 70 -0.67 -11.27 0.92
N GLY A 71 -1.50 -11.65 -0.06
CA GLY A 71 -1.18 -11.61 -1.48
C GLY A 71 -0.89 -10.20 -1.98
N GLU A 72 -1.77 -9.24 -1.67
CA GLU A 72 -1.59 -7.82 -2.05
C GLU A 72 -0.32 -7.23 -1.39
N ASN A 73 -0.10 -7.52 -0.11
CA ASN A 73 1.10 -7.09 0.61
C ASN A 73 2.38 -7.71 0.04
N THR A 74 2.32 -8.99 -0.36
CA THR A 74 3.43 -9.68 -1.03
C THR A 74 3.74 -9.04 -2.37
N ARG A 75 2.71 -8.77 -3.17
CA ARG A 75 2.84 -8.11 -4.47
C ARG A 75 3.46 -6.72 -4.33
N LEU A 76 3.00 -5.90 -3.37
CA LEU A 76 3.61 -4.59 -3.10
C LEU A 76 5.10 -4.72 -2.74
N ARG A 77 5.46 -5.67 -1.87
CA ARG A 77 6.87 -5.89 -1.48
C ARG A 77 7.73 -6.40 -2.63
N HIS A 78 7.16 -7.16 -3.55
CA HIS A 78 7.84 -7.64 -4.75
C HIS A 78 8.28 -6.48 -5.65
N TYR A 79 7.37 -5.55 -5.94
CA TYR A 79 7.68 -4.39 -6.80
C TYR A 79 8.41 -3.27 -6.06
N LEU A 80 8.13 -3.08 -4.78
CA LEU A 80 8.79 -2.07 -3.93
C LEU A 80 9.70 -2.76 -2.93
N ALA A 81 10.92 -3.08 -3.36
CA ALA A 81 11.97 -3.65 -2.48
C ALA A 81 12.22 -2.83 -1.20
N ARG A 82 11.88 -1.54 -1.23
CA ARG A 82 11.95 -0.63 -0.07
C ARG A 82 11.00 -1.00 1.08
N LEU A 83 9.93 -1.74 0.78
CA LEU A 83 9.02 -2.30 1.79
C LEU A 83 9.53 -3.62 2.38
N GLN A 84 10.52 -4.27 1.75
CA GLN A 84 11.03 -5.57 2.16
C GLN A 84 12.26 -5.47 3.06
N ARG A 85 13.27 -4.65 2.69
CA ARG A 85 14.57 -4.64 3.37
C ARG A 85 14.89 -3.28 3.99
N LYS A 86 14.68 -3.16 5.30
CA LYS A 86 14.94 -1.93 6.07
C LYS A 86 16.40 -1.48 6.03
N THR A 87 17.35 -2.39 5.88
CA THR A 87 18.80 -2.10 5.96
C THR A 87 19.44 -1.76 4.63
N LEU A 88 18.91 -2.28 3.52
CA LEU A 88 19.54 -2.17 2.19
C LEU A 88 18.81 -1.22 1.25
N CYS A 89 17.49 -1.11 1.38
CA CYS A 89 16.67 -0.34 0.45
C CYS A 89 15.76 0.61 1.23
N TYR A 90 16.29 1.42 2.14
CA TYR A 90 15.46 2.39 2.86
C TYR A 90 15.20 3.63 2.00
N SER A 91 13.99 4.19 2.11
CA SER A 91 13.70 5.48 1.50
C SER A 91 14.22 6.60 2.41
N LYS A 92 15.00 7.53 1.88
CA LYS A 92 15.40 8.75 2.60
C LYS A 92 14.23 9.71 2.83
N SER A 93 13.23 9.66 1.95
CA SER A 93 12.00 10.44 2.05
C SER A 93 10.78 9.53 2.19
N VAL A 94 10.04 9.72 3.28
CA VAL A 94 8.76 9.04 3.51
C VAL A 94 7.73 9.47 2.46
N GLU A 95 7.78 10.73 2.05
CA GLU A 95 6.88 11.30 1.05
C GLU A 95 7.06 10.63 -0.31
N MET A 96 8.29 10.46 -0.77
CA MET A 96 8.58 9.74 -2.02
C MET A 96 8.12 8.27 -1.96
N LEU A 97 8.24 7.63 -0.80
CA LEU A 97 7.71 6.29 -0.63
C LEU A 97 6.17 6.29 -0.73
N LYS A 98 5.50 7.25 -0.09
CA LYS A 98 4.03 7.39 -0.18
C LYS A 98 3.60 7.56 -1.64
N TYR A 99 4.23 8.43 -2.42
CA TYR A 99 3.93 8.57 -3.85
C TYR A 99 4.19 7.29 -4.64
N SER A 100 5.29 6.59 -4.36
CA SER A 100 5.61 5.32 -5.03
C SER A 100 4.55 4.24 -4.76
N ILE A 101 4.06 4.16 -3.52
CA ILE A 101 2.98 3.24 -3.13
C ILE A 101 1.68 3.66 -3.80
N SER A 102 1.29 4.95 -3.73
CA SER A 102 0.09 5.48 -4.38
C SER A 102 0.08 5.14 -5.87
N LEU A 103 1.19 5.38 -6.56
CA LEU A 103 1.33 5.13 -7.98
C LEU A 103 1.18 3.65 -8.32
N LEU A 104 1.82 2.77 -7.53
CA LEU A 104 1.76 1.33 -7.76
C LEU A 104 0.36 0.77 -7.49
N ILE A 105 -0.31 1.21 -6.43
CA ILE A 105 -1.70 0.82 -6.13
C ILE A 105 -2.64 1.30 -7.25
N HIS A 106 -2.45 2.54 -7.73
CA HIS A 106 -3.21 3.07 -8.85
C HIS A 106 -3.00 2.20 -10.11
N TYR A 107 -1.75 1.90 -10.45
CA TYR A 107 -1.42 1.06 -11.59
C TYR A 107 -2.05 -0.34 -11.46
N PHE A 108 -2.02 -0.95 -10.28
CA PHE A 108 -2.68 -2.25 -10.06
C PHE A 108 -4.20 -2.20 -10.25
N LYS A 109 -4.84 -1.10 -9.86
CA LYS A 109 -6.28 -0.93 -9.94
C LYS A 109 -6.78 -0.56 -11.34
N PHE A 110 -6.07 0.33 -12.02
CA PHE A 110 -6.53 0.94 -13.29
C PHE A 110 -5.74 0.50 -14.52
N GLN A 111 -4.59 -0.18 -14.33
CA GLN A 111 -3.65 -0.52 -15.40
C GLN A 111 -3.18 0.70 -16.21
N ASP A 112 -3.22 1.88 -15.59
CA ASP A 112 -2.79 3.15 -16.15
C ASP A 112 -1.81 3.86 -15.19
N ILE A 113 -1.04 4.79 -15.73
CA ILE A 113 -0.10 5.63 -14.98
C ILE A 113 -0.48 7.08 -15.22
N PRO A 114 -1.03 7.79 -14.21
CA PRO A 114 -1.37 9.19 -14.33
C PRO A 114 -0.06 9.99 -14.28
N ILE A 115 0.52 10.26 -15.45
CA ILE A 115 1.76 11.03 -15.60
C ILE A 115 1.36 12.49 -15.84
N PRO A 116 1.47 13.39 -14.83
CA PRO A 116 1.08 14.80 -15.00
C PRO A 116 2.01 15.55 -15.95
N TYR A 117 3.24 15.08 -16.14
CA TYR A 117 4.25 15.67 -17.04
C TYR A 117 4.55 14.77 -18.23
N ARG A 118 3.51 14.29 -18.94
CA ARG A 118 3.72 13.79 -20.30
C ARG A 118 3.96 15.01 -21.20
N GLY A 119 5.15 15.62 -21.08
CA GLY A 119 5.64 16.49 -22.15
C GLY A 119 5.56 15.69 -23.44
N GLU A 120 5.07 16.31 -24.51
CA GLU A 120 5.24 15.76 -25.85
C GLU A 120 6.66 15.21 -25.92
N VAL A 121 6.79 13.90 -26.15
CA VAL A 121 8.06 13.33 -26.55
C VAL A 121 8.33 13.96 -27.90
N ARG A 122 8.93 15.15 -27.90
CA ARG A 122 9.65 15.63 -29.06
C ARG A 122 10.70 14.55 -29.26
N SER A 123 10.51 13.75 -30.29
CA SER A 123 11.54 12.89 -30.83
C SER A 123 12.73 13.79 -31.12
N CYS A 124 13.63 13.95 -30.15
CA CYS A 124 14.97 14.42 -30.45
C CYS A 124 15.54 13.36 -31.36
N SER A 125 15.62 13.67 -32.65
CA SER A 125 16.45 12.95 -33.60
C SER A 125 17.84 12.86 -32.98
N ALA A 126 18.19 11.68 -32.48
CA ALA A 126 19.50 11.43 -31.92
C ALA A 126 20.53 11.63 -33.03
N THR A 127 21.19 12.79 -33.08
CA THR A 127 22.45 12.92 -33.79
C THR A 127 23.45 12.03 -33.07
N LYS A 128 23.90 11.02 -33.80
CA LYS A 128 24.98 10.07 -33.53
C LYS A 128 26.11 10.76 -32.75
N GLY A 129 26.18 10.57 -31.43
CA GLY A 129 27.13 11.31 -30.61
C GLY A 129 27.41 10.67 -29.27
N ASP A 130 26.46 10.69 -28.34
CA ASP A 130 26.84 10.51 -26.93
C ASP A 130 26.22 9.27 -26.31
N ARG A 131 26.99 8.18 -26.32
CA ARG A 131 26.80 7.05 -25.40
C ARG A 131 27.68 7.31 -24.18
N PHE A 132 27.06 7.53 -23.03
CA PHE A 132 27.73 7.34 -21.75
C PHE A 132 27.23 6.04 -21.14
N ILE A 133 28.19 5.30 -20.57
CA ILE A 133 28.07 4.00 -19.88
C ILE A 133 27.04 4.01 -18.75
#